data_AF-A0A5A9DSV7-F1
#
_entry.id   AF-A0A5A9DSV7-F1
#
_cell.length_a   1.000
_cell.length_b   1.000
_cell.length_c   1.000
_cell.angle_alpha   90.00
_cell.angle_beta   90.00
_cell.angle_gamma   90.00
#
_symmetry.space_group_name_H-M   'P 1'
#
loop_
_entity.id
_entity.type
_entity.pdbx_description
1 polymer ?
#
loop_
_entity_poly.entity_id
_entity_poly.type
_entity_poly.pdbx_seq_one_letter_code
_entity_poly.pdbx_strand_id
1 'polypeptide(L)' 'MYYGHPFHTRVYNPHMNLKNETLNAVKPFVDYGLHEASYTSYSHALTEVAAIAYLLGKGYDPHTAYHTVESWEKNEKFY' A
#
# COMPACT_ATOMS: atom_id res chain seq x y z
N MET A 1 0.84 32.28 42.87
CA MET A 1 1.13 32.28 41.42
C MET A 1 1.15 30.83 40.96
N TYR A 2 0.08 30.34 40.35
CA TYR A 2 0.03 29.00 39.77
C TYR A 2 0.21 29.15 38.27
N TYR A 3 1.34 28.67 37.74
CA TYR A 3 1.57 28.58 36.30
C TYR A 3 0.72 27.43 35.75
N GLY A 4 -0.37 27.77 35.06
CA GLY A 4 -1.14 26.80 34.28
C GLY A 4 -0.37 26.43 33.03
N HIS A 5 0.14 25.21 32.95
CA HIS A 5 0.63 24.65 31.69
C HIS A 5 -0.55 24.45 30.74
N PRO A 6 -0.52 25.01 29.51
CA PRO A 6 -1.57 24.76 28.55
C PRO A 6 -1.45 23.31 28.10
N PHE A 7 -2.48 22.52 28.38
CA PHE A 7 -2.64 21.21 27.77
C PHE A 7 -2.67 21.43 26.25
N HIS A 8 -1.59 21.07 25.56
CA HIS A 8 -1.60 20.90 24.12
C HIS A 8 -2.55 19.75 23.80
N THR A 9 -3.82 20.09 23.58
CA THR A 9 -4.78 19.19 22.97
C THR A 9 -4.28 18.91 21.55
N ARG A 10 -3.62 17.77 21.38
CA ARG A 10 -3.30 17.23 20.05
C ARG A 10 -4.63 17.03 19.35
N VAL A 11 -4.97 17.94 18.44
CA VAL A 11 -6.18 17.82 17.61
C VAL A 11 -6.04 16.52 16.84
N TYR A 12 -6.76 15.48 17.29
CA TYR A 12 -6.84 14.21 16.60
C TYR A 12 -7.54 14.48 15.26
N ASN A 13 -6.76 14.52 14.18
CA ASN A 13 -7.29 14.65 12.83
C ASN A 13 -7.42 13.24 12.23
N PRO A 14 -8.61 12.62 12.25
CA PRO A 14 -8.80 11.26 11.73
C PRO A 14 -8.40 11.14 10.26
N HIS A 15 -8.54 12.21 9.46
CA HIS A 15 -8.14 12.21 8.05
C HIS A 15 -6.62 12.10 7.86
N MET A 16 -5.83 12.65 8.78
CA MET A 16 -4.37 12.56 8.73
C MET A 16 -3.88 11.14 9.03
N ASN A 17 -4.58 10.44 9.94
CA ASN A 17 -4.31 9.04 10.23
C ASN A 17 -4.66 8.15 9.03
N LEU A 18 -5.84 8.33 8.43
CA LEU A 18 -6.26 7.57 7.25
C LEU A 18 -5.31 7.73 6.07
N LYS A 19 -4.85 8.96 5.80
CA LYS A 19 -3.87 9.22 4.73
C LYS A 19 -2.57 8.46 5.00
N ASN A 20 -2.00 8.59 6.19
CA ASN A 20 -0.71 7.97 6.51
C ASN A 20 -0.82 6.44 6.52
N GLU A 21 -1.87 5.89 7.11
CA GLU A 21 -2.16 4.46 7.12
C GLU A 21 -2.27 3.92 5.69
N THR A 22 -3.06 4.59 4.85
CA THR A 22 -3.26 4.19 3.45
C THR A 22 -1.95 4.23 2.68
N LEU A 23 -1.20 5.34 2.77
CA LEU A 23 0.07 5.48 2.04
C LEU A 23 1.12 4.48 2.54
N ASN A 24 1.21 4.23 3.85
CA ASN A 24 2.14 3.25 4.41
C ASN A 24 1.79 1.82 3.97
N ALA A 25 0.50 1.50 3.87
CA ALA A 25 0.06 0.18 3.42
C ALA A 25 0.44 -0.09 1.95
N VAL A 26 0.33 0.90 1.08
CA VAL A 26 0.56 0.70 -0.37
C VAL A 26 2.00 0.99 -0.82
N LYS A 27 2.76 1.81 -0.08
CA LYS A 27 4.08 2.29 -0.52
C LYS A 27 5.05 1.17 -0.91
N PRO A 28 5.20 0.06 -0.14
CA PRO A 28 6.13 -1.01 -0.52
C PRO A 28 5.83 -1.60 -1.90
N PHE A 29 4.54 -1.72 -2.25
CA PHE A 29 4.11 -2.26 -3.54
C PHE A 29 4.28 -1.26 -4.68
N VAL A 30 4.07 0.04 -4.42
CA VAL A 30 4.36 1.10 -5.40
C VAL A 30 5.85 1.15 -5.71
N ASP A 31 6.72 1.10 -4.68
CA ASP A 31 8.17 1.07 -4.87
C ASP A 31 8.60 -0.18 -5.67
N TYR A 32 8.01 -1.34 -5.37
CA TYR A 32 8.20 -2.59 -6.12
C TYR A 32 7.77 -2.46 -7.59
N GLY A 33 6.55 -2.00 -7.86
CA GLY A 33 6.05 -1.84 -9.22
C GLY A 33 6.87 -0.84 -10.05
N LEU A 34 7.41 0.22 -9.43
CA LEU A 34 8.34 1.13 -10.12
C LEU A 34 9.66 0.45 -10.50
N HIS A 35 10.16 -0.44 -9.64
CA HIS A 35 11.34 -1.25 -9.95
C HIS A 35 11.03 -2.22 -11.10
N GLU A 36 9.93 -2.96 -11.03
CA GLU A 36 9.54 -3.91 -12.07
C GLU A 36 9.21 -3.26 -13.41
N ALA A 37 8.59 -2.10 -13.42
CA ALA A 37 8.31 -1.36 -14.65
C ALA A 37 9.57 -1.05 -15.47
N SER A 38 10.76 -1.04 -14.82
CA SER A 38 12.05 -0.91 -15.51
C SER A 38 12.51 -2.18 -16.25
N TYR A 39 11.94 -3.33 -15.92
CA TYR A 39 12.21 -4.64 -16.53
C TYR A 39 11.06 -5.18 -17.38
N THR A 40 9.82 -4.76 -17.12
CA THR A 40 8.61 -5.22 -17.81
C THR A 40 7.93 -4.06 -18.58
N SER A 41 6.79 -3.57 -18.09
CA SER A 41 6.09 -2.40 -18.60
C SER A 41 5.30 -1.72 -17.49
N TYR A 42 5.04 -0.42 -17.63
CA TYR A 42 4.15 0.30 -16.70
C TYR A 42 2.75 -0.31 -16.63
N SER A 43 2.21 -0.82 -17.75
CA SER A 43 0.87 -1.44 -17.74
C SER A 43 0.83 -2.67 -16.83
N HIS A 44 1.86 -3.51 -16.89
CA HIS A 44 1.97 -4.70 -16.08
C HIS A 44 2.14 -4.32 -14.59
N ALA A 45 3.17 -3.54 -14.27
CA ALA A 45 3.45 -3.12 -12.90
C ALA A 45 2.28 -2.37 -12.22
N LEU A 46 1.59 -1.48 -12.94
CA LEU A 46 0.42 -0.77 -12.38
C LEU A 46 -0.77 -1.71 -12.16
N THR A 47 -0.93 -2.74 -12.99
CA THR A 47 -1.97 -3.76 -12.82
C THR A 47 -1.73 -4.53 -11.54
N GLU A 48 -0.48 -4.92 -11.27
CA GLU A 48 -0.12 -5.65 -10.06
C GLU A 48 -0.32 -4.80 -8.79
N VAL A 49 0.17 -3.56 -8.80
CA VAL A 49 -0.04 -2.63 -7.69
C VAL A 49 -1.53 -2.44 -7.38
N ALA A 50 -2.36 -2.29 -8.43
CA ALA A 50 -3.80 -2.16 -8.28
C ALA A 50 -4.45 -3.44 -7.72
N ALA A 51 -4.02 -4.62 -8.17
CA ALA A 51 -4.52 -5.90 -7.68
C ALA A 51 -4.15 -6.13 -6.21
N ILE A 52 -2.92 -5.85 -5.81
CA ILE A 52 -2.47 -5.95 -4.42
C ILE A 52 -3.31 -5.01 -3.54
N ALA A 53 -3.46 -3.74 -3.94
CA ALA A 53 -4.26 -2.77 -3.18
C ALA A 53 -5.73 -3.21 -3.03
N TYR A 54 -6.32 -3.81 -4.06
CA TYR A 54 -7.66 -4.37 -3.99
C TYR A 54 -7.76 -5.54 -3.00
N LEU A 55 -6.77 -6.45 -2.97
CA LEU A 55 -6.73 -7.56 -2.02
C LEU A 55 -6.55 -7.09 -0.58
N LEU A 56 -5.73 -6.06 -0.33
CA LEU A 56 -5.66 -5.42 0.98
C LEU A 56 -7.03 -4.89 1.42
N GLY A 57 -7.75 -4.22 0.52
CA GLY A 57 -9.11 -3.73 0.76
C GLY A 57 -10.13 -4.84 1.03
N LYS A 58 -9.88 -6.07 0.56
CA LYS A 58 -10.68 -7.26 0.87
C LYS A 58 -10.31 -7.94 2.19
N GLY A 59 -9.28 -7.46 2.89
CA GLY A 59 -8.83 -7.98 4.19
C GLY A 59 -7.74 -9.04 4.12
N TYR A 60 -7.09 -9.22 2.96
CA TYR A 60 -5.88 -10.04 2.88
C TYR A 60 -4.71 -9.29 3.53
N ASP A 61 -3.84 -10.02 4.24
CA ASP A 61 -2.61 -9.42 4.75
C ASP A 61 -1.62 -9.10 3.60
N PRO A 62 -0.67 -8.17 3.81
CA PRO A 62 0.30 -7.75 2.79
C PRO A 62 1.06 -8.88 2.10
N HIS A 63 1.45 -9.93 2.84
CA HIS A 63 2.23 -11.03 2.31
C HIS A 63 1.37 -11.93 1.41
N THR A 64 0.16 -12.27 1.87
CA THR A 64 -0.78 -13.07 1.08
C THR A 64 -1.22 -12.33 -0.19
N ALA A 65 -1.50 -11.02 -0.11
CA ALA A 65 -1.90 -10.21 -1.26
C ALA A 65 -0.82 -10.19 -2.34
N TYR A 66 0.43 -9.91 -1.96
CA TYR A 66 1.59 -9.92 -2.86
C TYR A 66 1.78 -11.28 -3.54
N HIS A 67 1.90 -12.36 -2.77
CA HIS A 67 2.16 -13.69 -3.34
C HIS A 67 0.99 -14.22 -4.19
N THR A 68 -0.23 -13.77 -3.93
CA THR A 68 -1.37 -14.10 -4.79
C THR A 68 -1.19 -13.48 -6.18
N VAL A 69 -0.84 -12.20 -6.26
CA VAL A 69 -0.65 -11.51 -7.55
C VAL A 69 0.55 -12.09 -8.32
N GLU A 70 1.70 -12.28 -7.66
CA GLU A 70 2.89 -12.94 -8.23
C GLU A 70 2.62 -14.36 -8.77
N SER A 71 1.63 -15.05 -8.20
CA SER A 71 1.27 -16.39 -8.66
C SER A 71 0.56 -16.39 -10.02
N TRP A 72 -0.02 -15.27 -10.43
CA TRP A 72 -0.73 -15.14 -11.70
C TRP A 72 0.24 -15.11 -12.88
N GLU A 73 1.40 -14.46 -12.74
CA GLU A 73 2.46 -14.48 -13.74
C GLU A 73 2.92 -15.91 -14.10
N LYS A 74 2.96 -16.81 -13.10
CA LYS A 74 3.33 -18.21 -13.32
C LYS A 74 2.33 -18.94 -14.19
N ASN A 75 1.05 -18.52 -14.19
CA ASN A 75 0.03 -19.09 -15.06
C ASN A 75 0.01 -18.43 -16.45
N GLU A 76 0.55 -17.22 -16.60
CA GLU A 76 0.61 -16.52 -17.90
C GLU A 76 1.70 -17.07 -18.83
N LYS A 77 2.82 -17.58 -18.29
CA LYS A 77 3.92 -18.15 -19.10
C LYS A 77 3.61 -19.48 -19.81
N PHE A 78 2.40 -20.03 -19.63
CA PHE A 78 1.98 -21.32 -20.20
C PHE A 78 0.90 -21.20 -21.29
N TYR A 79 0.54 -19.99 -21.73
CA TYR A 79 -0.43 -19.74 -22.81
C TYR A 79 0.21 -19.13 -24.06
#